data_AF-E6WQI9-F1
#
_entry.id   AF-E6WQI9-F1
#
_cell.length_a   1.000
_cell.length_b   1.000
_cell.length_c   1.000
_cell.angle_alpha   90.00
_cell.angle_beta   90.00
_cell.angle_gamma   90.00
#
_symmetry.space_group_name_H-M   'P 1'
#
loop_
_entity.id
_entity.type
_entity.pdbx_description
1 polymer ?
#
loop_
_entity_poly.entity_id
_entity_poly.type
_entity_poly.pdbx_seq_one_letter_code
_entity_poly.pdbx_strand_id
1 'polypeptide(L)'
;MARRAVFPALLPLFLLAACGPGTPSSDPAAGMHEVPRSDAAAPAPAEAAPADAFLAALASHCGQAFAGRVVVDQPAAPAGQPDAFAGKALVMHVRGCEQPDRELRVPFHVGDDHSRTWVLTRTAEGLRLKHDHRHEDGSPDAVTMYGGDTREAGTAIRQEFPVDAGSVAMFEGAGLQASVRNTWAMEIEPGQRFRYELSRPDGRLFQVDFDLTTPVELPPAPWGAEVP
;
A
#
# COMPACT_ATOMS: atom_id res chain seq x y z
N MET A 1 41.50 -29.67 15.57
CA MET A 1 41.05 -31.08 15.72
C MET A 1 39.72 -31.18 14.97
N ALA A 2 39.75 -31.60 13.70
CA ALA A 2 39.30 -32.93 13.21
C ALA A 2 37.81 -33.20 13.55
N ARG A 3 36.88 -33.46 12.62
CA ARG A 3 36.99 -34.35 11.45
C ARG A 3 36.05 -33.95 10.30
N ARG A 4 36.54 -34.22 9.08
CA ARG A 4 35.81 -34.30 7.80
C ARG A 4 34.82 -35.47 7.80
N ALA A 5 33.77 -35.37 7.00
CA ALA A 5 33.29 -36.48 6.19
C ALA A 5 32.82 -35.95 4.82
N VAL A 6 33.33 -36.60 3.77
CA VAL A 6 33.11 -36.40 2.33
C VAL A 6 32.57 -37.74 1.81
N PHE A 7 31.96 -37.70 0.61
CA PHE A 7 31.71 -38.78 -0.37
C PHE A 7 30.22 -39.17 -0.55
N PRO A 8 29.81 -39.76 -1.71
CA PRO A 8 29.70 -39.11 -3.04
C PRO A 8 28.50 -39.63 -3.89
N ALA A 9 28.34 -39.11 -5.12
CA ALA A 9 27.84 -39.80 -6.33
C ALA A 9 26.35 -40.26 -6.35
N LEU A 10 25.60 -40.44 -7.45
CA LEU A 10 25.84 -40.69 -8.88
C LEU A 10 24.58 -40.24 -9.67
N LEU A 11 24.76 -39.75 -10.91
CA LEU A 11 23.74 -39.74 -12.01
C LEU A 11 23.56 -41.18 -12.57
N PRO A 12 22.43 -41.57 -13.22
CA PRO A 12 22.08 -41.18 -14.61
C PRO A 12 20.55 -41.05 -14.89
N LEU A 13 20.09 -40.13 -15.77
CA LEU A 13 19.84 -40.27 -17.22
C LEU A 13 19.17 -41.59 -17.68
N PHE A 14 17.88 -41.50 -18.05
CA PHE A 14 17.26 -42.36 -19.06
C PHE A 14 16.49 -41.50 -20.06
N LEU A 15 17.05 -41.40 -21.27
CA LEU A 15 16.38 -41.04 -22.51
C LEU A 15 15.75 -42.32 -23.07
N LEU A 16 14.47 -42.29 -23.44
CA LEU A 16 13.93 -43.19 -24.46
C LEU A 16 13.01 -42.39 -25.39
N ALA A 17 13.48 -42.28 -26.62
CA ALA A 17 12.77 -41.78 -27.77
C ALA A 17 11.74 -42.80 -28.27
N ALA A 18 10.64 -42.32 -28.84
CA ALA A 18 9.87 -43.09 -29.81
C ALA A 18 9.40 -42.15 -30.94
N CYS A 19 10.12 -42.21 -32.05
CA CYS A 19 9.66 -41.75 -33.35
C CYS A 19 8.75 -42.84 -33.95
N GLY A 20 7.59 -42.46 -34.49
CA GLY A 20 6.79 -43.29 -35.38
C GLY A 20 6.52 -42.52 -36.68
N PRO A 21 6.90 -43.04 -37.86
CA PRO A 21 6.58 -42.42 -39.15
C PRO A 21 5.27 -43.00 -39.70
N GLY A 22 4.33 -42.13 -40.06
CA GLY A 22 3.13 -42.47 -40.83
C GLY A 22 3.04 -41.53 -42.03
N THR A 23 3.26 -42.09 -43.21
CA THR A 23 3.31 -41.48 -44.55
C THR A 23 1.97 -40.86 -45.02
N PRO A 24 2.00 -40.02 -46.08
CA PRO A 24 0.95 -39.07 -46.43
C PRO A 24 -0.14 -39.71 -47.32
N SER A 25 -1.34 -39.12 -47.28
CA SER A 25 -2.39 -39.37 -48.27
C SER A 25 -2.72 -38.05 -48.98
N SER A 26 -2.67 -38.09 -50.30
CA SER A 26 -2.89 -36.96 -51.21
C SER A 26 -4.36 -36.89 -51.67
N ASP A 27 -4.89 -35.66 -51.68
CA ASP A 27 -5.91 -35.06 -52.56
C ASP A 27 -7.37 -35.58 -52.57
N PRO A 28 -8.38 -34.75 -52.95
CA PRO A 28 -8.29 -33.50 -53.71
C PRO A 28 -9.05 -32.27 -53.16
N ALA A 29 -8.80 -31.14 -53.81
CA ALA A 29 -9.39 -29.83 -53.62
C ALA A 29 -10.94 -29.80 -53.53
N ALA A 30 -11.44 -29.14 -52.48
CA ALA A 30 -12.80 -28.61 -52.43
C ALA A 30 -12.83 -27.33 -51.59
N GLY A 31 -13.13 -26.20 -52.24
CA GLY A 31 -13.74 -25.01 -51.65
C GLY A 31 -12.93 -24.24 -50.61
N MET A 32 -12.08 -23.32 -51.07
CA MET A 32 -11.70 -22.16 -50.25
C MET A 32 -12.93 -21.25 -50.11
N HIS A 33 -13.77 -21.52 -49.11
CA HIS A 33 -14.55 -20.45 -48.50
C HIS A 33 -13.56 -19.62 -47.69
N GLU A 34 -13.18 -18.47 -48.24
CA GLU A 34 -12.45 -17.44 -47.51
C GLU A 34 -13.37 -16.94 -46.38
N VAL A 35 -13.24 -17.56 -45.20
CA VAL A 35 -13.84 -17.03 -43.97
C VAL A 35 -13.16 -15.68 -43.76
N PRO A 36 -13.88 -14.54 -43.80
CA PRO A 36 -13.26 -13.27 -43.53
C PRO A 36 -12.68 -13.35 -42.11
N ARG A 37 -11.36 -13.22 -41.99
CA ARG A 37 -10.73 -13.00 -40.69
C ARG A 37 -11.31 -11.70 -40.16
N SER A 38 -12.20 -11.83 -39.19
CA SER A 38 -12.56 -10.72 -38.34
C SER A 38 -11.28 -10.35 -37.61
N ASP A 39 -10.60 -9.31 -38.09
CA ASP A 39 -9.68 -8.52 -37.28
C ASP A 39 -10.51 -7.84 -36.19
N ALA A 40 -10.92 -8.64 -35.20
CA ALA A 40 -11.39 -8.13 -33.94
C ALA A 40 -10.18 -7.46 -33.32
N ALA A 41 -10.12 -6.13 -33.47
CA ALA A 41 -9.18 -5.30 -32.74
C ALA A 41 -9.28 -5.69 -31.26
N ALA A 42 -8.18 -6.20 -30.71
CA ALA A 42 -8.09 -6.47 -29.29
C ALA A 42 -8.50 -5.18 -28.55
N PRO A 43 -9.36 -5.27 -27.53
CA PRO A 43 -9.73 -4.09 -26.76
C PRO A 43 -8.45 -3.44 -26.25
N ALA A 44 -8.29 -2.14 -26.50
CA ALA A 44 -7.22 -1.37 -25.88
C ALA A 44 -7.27 -1.60 -24.36
N PRO A 45 -6.13 -1.76 -23.68
CA PRO A 45 -6.12 -1.96 -22.24
C PRO A 45 -6.90 -0.81 -21.60
N ALA A 46 -7.92 -1.14 -20.81
CA ALA A 46 -8.68 -0.16 -20.07
C ALA A 46 -7.71 0.63 -19.18
N GLU A 47 -7.79 1.95 -19.24
CA GLU A 47 -6.99 2.81 -18.37
C GLU A 47 -7.28 2.45 -16.91
N ALA A 48 -6.24 2.15 -16.14
CA ALA A 48 -6.39 1.71 -14.76
C ALA A 48 -7.12 2.80 -13.95
N ALA A 49 -8.05 2.40 -13.07
CA ALA A 49 -8.73 3.37 -12.23
C ALA A 49 -7.69 4.13 -11.39
N PRO A 50 -7.88 5.43 -11.10
CA PRO A 50 -6.87 6.20 -10.38
C PRO A 50 -6.47 5.60 -9.03
N ALA A 51 -7.42 4.98 -8.33
CA ALA A 51 -7.19 4.21 -7.10
C ALA A 51 -6.24 3.02 -7.31
N ASP A 52 -6.39 2.28 -8.41
CA ASP A 52 -5.55 1.12 -8.73
C ASP A 52 -4.13 1.57 -9.08
N ALA A 53 -3.99 2.65 -9.84
CA ALA A 53 -2.70 3.25 -10.16
C ALA A 53 -1.98 3.77 -8.91
N PHE A 54 -2.72 4.41 -8.00
CA PHE A 54 -2.17 4.89 -6.72
C PHE A 54 -1.68 3.73 -5.84
N LEU A 55 -2.50 2.69 -5.66
CA LEU A 55 -2.10 1.49 -4.90
C LEU A 55 -0.90 0.80 -5.54
N ALA A 56 -0.86 0.66 -6.87
CA ALA A 56 0.27 0.07 -7.57
C ALA A 56 1.57 0.87 -7.38
N ALA A 57 1.49 2.20 -7.42
CA ALA A 57 2.63 3.07 -7.16
C ALA A 57 3.16 2.88 -5.73
N LEU A 58 2.27 2.83 -4.73
CA LEU A 58 2.66 2.60 -3.34
C LEU A 58 3.20 1.17 -3.11
N ALA A 59 2.56 0.17 -3.70
CA ALA A 59 2.96 -1.24 -3.63
C ALA A 59 4.33 -1.51 -4.26
N SER A 60 4.79 -0.66 -5.18
CA SER A 60 6.15 -0.77 -5.73
C SER A 60 7.25 -0.64 -4.66
N HIS A 61 6.89 -0.15 -3.47
CA HIS A 61 7.75 0.03 -2.31
C HIS A 61 7.57 -1.02 -1.22
N CYS A 62 6.87 -2.12 -1.49
CA CYS A 62 6.64 -3.20 -0.53
C CYS A 62 7.92 -3.70 0.15
N GLY A 63 7.88 -3.75 1.48
CA GLY A 63 9.01 -4.16 2.32
C GLY A 63 10.10 -3.11 2.50
N GLN A 64 9.92 -1.90 1.96
CA GLN A 64 10.85 -0.78 2.13
C GLN A 64 10.34 0.21 3.18
N ALA A 65 11.28 0.88 3.85
CA ALA A 65 11.01 1.95 4.78
C ALA A 65 11.71 3.25 4.34
N PHE A 66 11.13 4.39 4.68
CA PHE A 66 11.62 5.71 4.25
C PHE A 66 11.54 6.72 5.38
N ALA A 67 12.59 7.54 5.50
CA ALA A 67 12.63 8.63 6.47
C ALA A 67 11.71 9.77 6.03
N GLY A 68 11.04 10.38 7.01
CA GLY A 68 10.14 11.49 6.81
C GLY A 68 10.46 12.73 7.65
N ARG A 69 9.75 13.81 7.35
CA ARG A 69 9.81 15.09 8.07
C ARG A 69 8.45 15.77 8.03
N VAL A 70 8.09 16.46 9.12
CA VAL A 70 6.95 17.40 9.10
C VAL A 70 7.32 18.58 8.22
N VAL A 71 6.48 18.89 7.22
CA VAL A 71 6.66 20.04 6.32
C VAL A 71 5.65 21.15 6.57
N VAL A 72 4.50 20.81 7.14
CA VAL A 72 3.49 21.78 7.61
C VAL A 72 2.90 21.27 8.92
N ASP A 73 2.81 22.15 9.93
CA ASP A 73 1.94 21.97 11.08
C ASP A 73 1.37 23.34 11.46
N GLN A 74 0.12 23.57 11.05
CA GLN A 74 -0.58 24.84 11.21
C GLN A 74 -1.98 24.59 11.78
N PRO A 75 -2.43 25.36 12.78
CA PRO A 75 -1.60 26.23 13.60
C PRO A 75 -0.53 25.42 14.34
N ALA A 76 0.60 26.05 14.64
CA ALA A 76 1.64 25.39 15.44
C ALA A 76 1.07 24.92 16.77
N ALA A 77 1.62 23.83 17.31
CA ALA A 77 1.29 23.36 18.64
C ALA A 77 1.35 24.51 19.66
N PRO A 78 0.38 24.62 20.60
CA PRO A 78 0.39 25.67 21.60
C PRO A 78 1.72 25.69 22.35
N ALA A 79 2.27 26.89 22.58
CA ALA A 79 3.52 27.05 23.28
C ALA A 79 3.48 26.33 24.65
N GLY A 80 4.49 25.49 24.91
CA GLY A 80 4.60 24.72 26.14
C GLY A 80 3.86 23.37 26.15
N GLN A 81 3.21 22.98 25.06
CA GLN A 81 2.72 21.61 24.89
C GLN A 81 3.73 20.79 24.06
N PRO A 82 3.99 19.52 24.45
CA PRO A 82 4.86 18.66 23.66
C PRO A 82 4.21 18.37 22.29
N ASP A 83 4.93 18.72 21.22
CA ASP A 83 4.60 18.27 19.87
C ASP A 83 5.03 16.81 19.74
N ALA A 84 4.07 15.95 19.39
CA ALA A 84 4.27 14.50 19.28
C ALA A 84 5.34 14.10 18.24
N PHE A 85 5.63 14.97 17.26
CA PHE A 85 6.54 14.71 16.15
C PHE A 85 7.86 15.47 16.28
N ALA A 86 7.91 16.56 17.04
CA ALA A 86 9.09 17.41 17.13
C ALA A 86 10.32 16.65 17.67
N GLY A 87 11.41 16.70 16.90
CA GLY A 87 12.68 16.07 17.27
C GLY A 87 12.66 14.54 17.23
N LYS A 88 11.63 13.91 16.65
CA LYS A 88 11.52 12.45 16.51
C LYS A 88 11.88 12.02 15.10
N ALA A 89 12.52 10.85 14.99
CA ALA A 89 12.68 10.19 13.70
C ALA A 89 11.32 9.73 13.20
N LEU A 90 10.97 10.11 11.97
CA LEU A 90 9.71 9.74 11.33
C LEU A 90 10.03 8.70 10.26
N VAL A 91 9.40 7.53 10.33
CA VAL A 91 9.66 6.45 9.36
C VAL A 91 8.34 5.84 8.91
N MET A 92 8.10 5.85 7.61
CA MET A 92 7.05 5.02 7.01
C MET A 92 7.64 3.68 6.57
N HIS A 93 6.85 2.61 6.63
CA HIS A 93 7.21 1.29 6.10
C HIS A 93 6.03 0.77 5.30
N VAL A 94 6.21 0.32 4.06
CA VAL A 94 5.12 -0.26 3.26
C VAL A 94 5.08 -1.78 3.45
N ARG A 95 3.95 -2.31 3.94
CA ARG A 95 3.73 -3.74 4.24
C ARG A 95 2.33 -4.20 3.79
N GLY A 96 1.98 -5.46 4.11
CA GLY A 96 0.67 -6.05 3.77
C GLY A 96 0.54 -6.31 2.28
N CYS A 97 1.60 -6.86 1.67
CA CYS A 97 1.75 -6.92 0.21
C CYS A 97 1.38 -8.27 -0.39
N GLU A 98 0.63 -9.10 0.33
CA GLU A 98 0.13 -10.38 -0.15
C GLU A 98 -0.98 -10.19 -1.21
N GLN A 99 -1.79 -9.13 -1.06
CA GLN A 99 -2.84 -8.71 -2.02
C GLN A 99 -2.80 -7.18 -2.18
N PRO A 100 -1.73 -6.62 -2.79
CA PRO A 100 -1.47 -5.19 -2.80
C PRO A 100 -2.47 -4.38 -3.65
N ASP A 101 -3.24 -5.05 -4.50
CA ASP A 101 -4.38 -4.50 -5.24
C ASP A 101 -5.64 -4.34 -4.37
N ARG A 102 -5.66 -4.98 -3.19
CA ARG A 102 -6.80 -4.97 -2.26
C ARG A 102 -6.52 -4.23 -0.97
N GLU A 103 -5.37 -4.45 -0.36
CA GLU A 103 -5.00 -3.79 0.88
C GLU A 103 -3.49 -3.53 0.91
N LEU A 104 -3.11 -2.37 1.43
CA LEU A 104 -1.76 -2.06 1.85
C LEU A 104 -1.79 -1.54 3.28
N ARG A 105 -0.79 -1.92 4.07
CA ARG A 105 -0.61 -1.44 5.44
C ARG A 105 0.68 -0.67 5.53
N VAL A 106 0.62 0.57 5.95
CA VAL A 106 1.76 1.46 6.05
C VAL A 106 1.98 1.86 7.51
N PRO A 107 2.77 1.09 8.29
CA PRO A 107 3.23 1.53 9.60
C PRO A 107 3.92 2.89 9.53
N PHE A 108 3.58 3.75 10.50
CA PHE A 108 4.18 5.06 10.67
C PHE A 108 4.76 5.19 12.08
N HIS A 109 6.08 5.17 12.16
CA HIS A 109 6.84 5.19 13.40
C HIS A 109 7.31 6.61 13.73
N VAL A 110 7.21 6.97 15.01
CA VAL A 110 7.57 8.30 15.52
C VAL A 110 8.51 8.12 16.72
N GLY A 111 9.81 8.10 16.45
CA GLY A 111 10.79 7.62 17.43
C GLY A 111 10.46 6.19 17.83
N ASP A 112 10.30 5.96 19.14
CA ASP A 112 9.99 4.65 19.73
C ASP A 112 8.48 4.34 19.78
N ASP A 113 7.64 5.24 19.26
CA ASP A 113 6.20 5.02 19.15
C ASP A 113 5.89 4.29 17.84
N HIS A 114 5.47 3.03 17.95
CA HIS A 114 5.13 2.15 16.84
C HIS A 114 3.62 1.82 16.79
N SER A 115 2.78 2.68 17.38
CA SER A 115 1.33 2.46 17.52
C SER A 115 0.53 2.57 16.22
N ARG A 116 1.04 3.27 15.21
CA ARG A 116 0.22 3.77 14.09
C ARG A 116 0.45 2.97 12.82
N THR A 117 -0.62 2.49 12.22
CA THR A 117 -0.62 1.93 10.88
C THR A 117 -1.73 2.55 10.05
N TRP A 118 -1.38 3.09 8.87
CA TRP A 118 -2.37 3.44 7.86
C TRP A 118 -2.78 2.19 7.09
N VAL A 119 -4.06 1.88 7.04
CA VAL A 119 -4.62 0.77 6.29
C VAL A 119 -5.38 1.34 5.09
N LEU A 120 -4.85 1.10 3.90
CA LEU A 120 -5.46 1.48 2.63
C LEU A 120 -6.15 0.25 2.04
N THR A 121 -7.47 0.31 1.87
CA THR A 121 -8.26 -0.79 1.31
C THR A 121 -8.94 -0.35 0.02
N ARG A 122 -8.84 -1.16 -1.03
CA ARG A 122 -9.60 -0.97 -2.27
C ARG A 122 -11.08 -1.28 -2.03
N THR A 123 -11.95 -0.33 -2.34
CA THR A 123 -13.41 -0.51 -2.30
C THR A 123 -13.95 -0.73 -3.71
N ALA A 124 -15.27 -0.83 -3.89
CA ALA A 124 -15.86 -0.86 -5.23
C ALA A 124 -15.70 0.51 -5.96
N GLU A 125 -15.74 1.61 -5.20
CA GLU A 125 -15.90 2.97 -5.73
C GLU A 125 -14.59 3.79 -5.66
N GLY A 126 -13.62 3.35 -4.86
CA GLY A 126 -12.32 4.02 -4.73
C GLY A 126 -11.47 3.38 -3.63
N LEU A 127 -10.96 4.19 -2.71
CA LEU A 127 -10.13 3.74 -1.59
C LEU A 127 -10.75 4.11 -0.24
N ARG A 128 -10.47 3.27 0.76
CA ARG A 128 -10.71 3.53 2.17
C ARG A 128 -9.37 3.70 2.87
N LEU A 129 -9.23 4.75 3.68
CA LEU A 129 -8.13 4.92 4.61
C LEU A 129 -8.64 4.72 6.02
N LYS A 130 -7.98 3.86 6.80
CA LYS A 130 -8.16 3.70 8.25
C LYS A 130 -6.85 3.84 9.00
N HIS A 131 -6.92 4.36 10.22
CA HIS A 131 -5.79 4.49 11.14
C HIS A 131 -5.93 3.42 12.20
N ASP A 132 -5.17 2.33 12.08
CA ASP A 132 -5.08 1.31 13.10
C ASP A 132 -4.07 1.76 14.16
N HIS A 133 -4.58 2.12 15.34
CA HIS A 133 -3.83 2.48 16.53
C HIS A 133 -3.86 1.35 17.54
N ARG A 134 -2.68 0.94 18.00
CA ARG A 134 -2.47 -0.12 18.99
C ARG A 134 -1.67 0.39 20.18
N HIS A 135 -1.92 -0.21 21.34
CA HIS A 135 -1.05 -0.09 22.50
C HIS A 135 0.20 -0.96 22.34
N GLU A 136 1.22 -0.76 23.16
CA GLU A 136 2.48 -1.54 23.14
C GLU A 136 2.27 -3.05 23.25
N ASP A 137 1.24 -3.47 23.99
CA ASP A 137 0.85 -4.87 24.15
C ASP A 137 0.09 -5.44 22.92
N GLY A 138 -0.14 -4.61 21.89
CA GLY A 138 -0.84 -4.95 20.66
C GLY A 138 -2.37 -4.85 20.74
N SER A 139 -2.94 -4.54 21.90
CA SER A 139 -4.39 -4.33 22.03
C SER A 139 -4.83 -3.05 21.29
N PRO A 140 -6.07 -3.02 20.75
CA PRO A 140 -6.58 -1.83 20.06
C PRO A 140 -6.78 -0.65 21.00
N ASP A 141 -6.37 0.55 20.55
CA ASP A 141 -6.73 1.81 21.23
C ASP A 141 -8.25 2.05 21.19
N ALA A 142 -8.79 2.78 22.17
CA ALA A 142 -10.21 3.12 22.21
C ALA A 142 -10.66 3.95 21.00
N VAL A 143 -9.77 4.73 20.40
CA VAL A 143 -9.97 5.54 19.20
C VAL A 143 -9.04 5.02 18.09
N THR A 144 -9.44 3.89 17.51
CA THR A 144 -8.72 3.20 16.44
C THR A 144 -9.65 2.91 15.25
N MET A 145 -9.10 2.55 14.10
CA MET A 145 -9.83 2.28 12.86
C MET A 145 -10.74 3.44 12.43
N TYR A 146 -10.32 4.66 12.73
CA TYR A 146 -10.95 5.89 12.22
C TYR A 146 -10.34 6.28 10.87
N GLY A 147 -11.09 7.01 10.04
CA GLY A 147 -10.63 7.46 8.74
C GLY A 147 -11.80 7.82 7.82
N GLY A 148 -11.66 7.50 6.54
CA GLY A 148 -12.64 7.90 5.53
C GLY A 148 -12.53 7.13 4.23
N ASP A 149 -13.50 7.36 3.36
CA ASP A 149 -13.57 6.83 2.00
C ASP A 149 -13.38 7.96 1.00
N THR A 150 -12.74 7.69 -0.13
CA THR A 150 -12.69 8.63 -1.26
C THR A 150 -14.09 8.92 -1.76
N ARG A 151 -14.43 10.21 -1.94
CA ARG A 151 -15.74 10.63 -2.52
C ARG A 151 -15.71 10.75 -4.04
N GLU A 152 -14.56 11.13 -4.56
CA GLU A 152 -14.27 11.23 -5.98
C GLU A 152 -13.27 10.14 -6.36
N ALA A 153 -13.08 9.87 -7.65
CA ALA A 153 -12.10 8.88 -8.12
C ALA A 153 -10.65 9.18 -7.70
N GLY A 154 -10.35 10.43 -7.32
CA GLY A 154 -9.00 10.90 -7.03
C GLY A 154 -8.13 10.94 -8.29
N THR A 155 -6.82 10.83 -8.11
CA THR A 155 -5.85 10.73 -9.20
C THR A 155 -4.86 9.62 -8.92
N ALA A 156 -4.06 9.23 -9.92
CA ALA A 156 -2.99 8.26 -9.72
C ALA A 156 -1.94 8.71 -8.68
N ILE A 157 -1.88 10.01 -8.36
CA ILE A 157 -0.88 10.60 -7.47
C ILE A 157 -1.45 11.18 -6.17
N ARG A 158 -2.78 11.33 -6.04
CA ARG A 158 -3.42 11.92 -4.85
C ARG A 158 -4.80 11.32 -4.60
N GLN A 159 -5.05 11.01 -3.34
CA GLN A 159 -6.30 10.45 -2.82
C GLN A 159 -6.72 11.23 -1.58
N GLU A 160 -8.01 11.56 -1.46
CA GLU A 160 -8.55 12.33 -0.33
C GLU A 160 -9.67 11.55 0.35
N PHE A 161 -9.66 11.56 1.68
CA PHE A 161 -10.50 10.75 2.54
C PHE A 161 -11.19 11.68 3.55
N PRO A 162 -12.32 12.31 3.20
CA PRO A 162 -13.14 12.98 4.19
C PRO A 162 -13.64 11.96 5.21
N VAL A 163 -13.68 12.37 6.48
CA VAL A 163 -14.09 11.50 7.59
C VAL A 163 -15.44 10.82 7.32
N ASP A 164 -15.48 9.50 7.55
CA ASP A 164 -16.69 8.71 7.37
C ASP A 164 -17.61 8.75 8.59
N ALA A 165 -18.86 8.30 8.41
CA ALA A 165 -19.89 8.35 9.44
C ALA A 165 -19.52 7.53 10.69
N GLY A 166 -18.84 6.39 10.52
CA GLY A 166 -18.39 5.57 11.65
C GLY A 166 -17.34 6.29 12.51
N SER A 167 -16.41 6.98 11.85
CA SER A 167 -15.37 7.77 12.50
C SER A 167 -15.96 9.02 13.16
N VAL A 168 -16.95 9.67 12.55
CA VAL A 168 -17.70 10.77 13.18
C VAL A 168 -18.34 10.31 14.49
N ALA A 169 -19.10 9.21 14.47
CA ALA A 169 -19.77 8.70 15.67
C ALA A 169 -18.76 8.34 16.79
N MET A 170 -17.62 7.73 16.41
CA MET A 170 -16.53 7.42 17.33
C MET A 170 -15.94 8.69 17.96
N PHE A 171 -15.61 9.69 17.14
CA PHE A 171 -15.05 10.95 17.64
C PHE A 171 -16.03 11.71 18.52
N GLU A 172 -17.32 11.74 18.19
CA GLU A 172 -18.35 12.34 19.03
C GLU A 172 -18.43 11.66 20.40
N GLY A 173 -18.46 10.33 20.41
CA GLY A 173 -18.47 9.53 21.65
C GLY A 173 -17.21 9.71 22.51
N ALA A 174 -16.06 9.96 21.88
CA ALA A 174 -14.79 10.22 22.55
C ALA A 174 -14.54 11.71 22.89
N GLY A 175 -15.48 12.61 22.58
CA GLY A 175 -15.32 14.06 22.83
C GLY A 175 -14.34 14.77 21.89
N LEU A 176 -13.98 14.15 20.76
CA LEU A 176 -13.03 14.65 19.76
C LEU A 176 -13.71 15.46 18.66
N GLN A 177 -14.49 16.48 19.06
CA GLN A 177 -15.38 17.24 18.17
C GLN A 177 -14.66 17.91 16.99
N ALA A 178 -13.40 18.30 17.15
CA ALA A 178 -12.65 18.89 16.04
C ALA A 178 -12.39 17.87 14.90
N SER A 179 -12.31 16.57 15.21
CA SER A 179 -11.97 15.51 14.26
C SER A 179 -13.13 15.10 13.34
N VAL A 180 -14.38 15.49 13.65
CA VAL A 180 -15.56 15.19 12.83
C VAL A 180 -15.59 15.94 11.50
N ARG A 181 -14.62 16.84 11.27
CA ARG A 181 -14.43 17.58 10.02
C ARG A 181 -13.05 17.31 9.39
N ASN A 182 -12.38 16.24 9.80
CA ASN A 182 -11.10 15.86 9.20
C ASN A 182 -11.28 15.45 7.74
N THR A 183 -10.34 15.91 6.91
CA THR A 183 -10.05 15.29 5.63
C THR A 183 -8.59 14.86 5.67
N TRP A 184 -8.35 13.58 5.43
CA TRP A 184 -6.99 13.09 5.20
C TRP A 184 -6.68 13.08 3.72
N ALA A 185 -5.42 13.21 3.36
CA ALA A 185 -4.99 12.95 2.01
C ALA A 185 -3.66 12.21 1.99
N MET A 186 -3.45 11.45 0.93
CA MET A 186 -2.18 10.80 0.64
C MET A 186 -1.77 11.13 -0.79
N GLU A 187 -0.50 11.47 -0.96
CA GLU A 187 0.08 11.72 -2.29
C GLU A 187 1.30 10.83 -2.51
N ILE A 188 1.49 10.42 -3.75
CA ILE A 188 2.69 9.73 -4.18
C ILE A 188 3.22 10.35 -5.48
N GLU A 189 4.46 10.83 -5.42
CA GLU A 189 5.29 11.17 -6.56
C GLU A 189 6.23 9.98 -6.78
N PRO A 190 5.97 9.10 -7.77
CA PRO A 190 6.66 7.82 -7.88
C PRO A 190 8.19 7.95 -7.86
N GLY A 191 8.83 7.20 -6.95
CA GLY A 191 10.28 7.22 -6.76
C GLY A 191 10.86 8.50 -6.17
N GLN A 192 10.04 9.46 -5.75
CA GLN A 192 10.50 10.75 -5.19
C GLN A 192 9.95 11.00 -3.79
N ARG A 193 8.63 11.01 -3.62
CA ARG A 193 7.99 11.44 -2.36
C ARG A 193 6.70 10.69 -2.09
N PHE A 194 6.47 10.33 -0.84
CA PHE A 194 5.14 10.06 -0.31
C PHE A 194 4.77 11.18 0.66
N ARG A 195 3.53 11.67 0.61
CA ARG A 195 3.02 12.66 1.57
C ARG A 195 1.77 12.12 2.25
N TYR A 196 1.74 12.27 3.57
CA TYR A 196 0.51 12.18 4.35
C TYR A 196 0.06 13.58 4.76
N GLU A 197 -1.24 13.82 4.72
CA GLU A 197 -1.87 15.08 5.07
C GLU A 197 -3.09 14.88 5.97
N LEU A 198 -3.25 15.77 6.94
CA LEU A 198 -4.50 16.00 7.67
C LEU A 198 -4.88 17.48 7.52
N SER A 199 -6.08 17.74 7.02
CA SER A 199 -6.65 19.07 6.95
C SER A 199 -7.99 19.16 7.68
N ARG A 200 -8.34 20.37 8.12
CA ARG A 200 -9.69 20.72 8.59
C ARG A 200 -10.09 22.10 8.10
N PRO A 201 -11.40 22.35 7.89
CA PRO A 201 -11.88 23.66 7.44
C PRO A 201 -11.63 24.83 8.42
N ASP A 202 -11.23 24.54 9.66
CA ASP A 202 -10.85 25.58 10.64
C ASP A 202 -9.40 26.09 10.48
N GLY A 203 -8.71 25.67 9.43
CA GLY A 203 -7.33 26.06 9.14
C GLY A 203 -6.28 25.10 9.68
N ARG A 204 -6.67 23.96 10.29
CA ARG A 204 -5.69 22.90 10.56
C ARG A 204 -5.14 22.35 9.25
N LEU A 205 -3.82 22.34 9.11
CA LEU A 205 -3.10 21.63 8.08
C LEU A 205 -1.85 21.00 8.70
N PHE A 206 -1.71 19.69 8.57
CA PHE A 206 -0.56 18.92 8.99
C PHE A 206 -0.09 18.05 7.83
N GLN A 207 1.19 18.11 7.49
CA GLN A 207 1.77 17.36 6.37
C GLN A 207 3.12 16.76 6.76
N VAL A 208 3.31 15.49 6.39
CA VAL A 208 4.57 14.76 6.54
C VAL A 208 5.00 14.25 5.18
N ASP A 209 6.24 14.57 4.80
CA ASP A 209 6.87 14.08 3.57
C ASP A 209 7.87 12.98 3.90
N PHE A 210 7.84 11.91 3.13
CA PHE A 210 8.80 10.81 3.16
C PHE A 210 9.57 10.76 1.86
N ASP A 211 10.89 10.59 1.96
CA ASP A 211 11.81 10.55 0.82
C ASP A 211 11.87 9.13 0.23
N LEU A 212 11.22 8.91 -0.92
CA LEU A 212 11.17 7.60 -1.58
C LEU A 212 12.43 7.28 -2.38
N THR A 213 13.38 8.23 -2.49
CA THR A 213 14.61 8.03 -3.26
C THR A 213 15.63 7.18 -2.51
N THR A 214 15.57 7.17 -1.18
CA THR A 214 16.58 6.57 -0.32
C THR A 214 15.92 5.72 0.77
N PRO A 215 15.79 4.40 0.57
CA PRO A 215 15.34 3.49 1.61
C PRO A 215 16.23 3.55 2.85
N VAL A 216 15.63 3.40 4.04
CA VAL A 216 16.33 3.32 5.32
C VAL A 216 16.22 1.90 5.92
N GLU A 217 16.95 1.66 7.01
CA GLU A 217 16.82 0.41 7.77
C GLU A 217 15.38 0.21 8.24
N LEU A 218 14.92 -1.05 8.23
CA LEU A 218 13.57 -1.36 8.63
C LEU A 218 13.37 -1.04 10.12
N PRO A 219 12.29 -0.32 10.48
CA PRO A 219 11.93 -0.14 11.87
C PRO A 219 11.48 -1.48 12.48
N PRO A 220 11.37 -1.56 13.82
CA PRO A 220 10.67 -2.65 14.48
C PRO A 220 9.26 -2.85 13.91
N ALA A 221 8.70 -4.05 14.07
CA ALA A 221 7.31 -4.27 13.72
C ALA A 221 6.40 -3.27 14.47
N PRO A 222 5.34 -2.75 13.82
CA PRO A 222 4.34 -1.95 14.54
C PRO A 222 3.70 -2.79 15.64
N TRP A 223 3.24 -2.15 16.70
CA TRP A 223 2.58 -2.86 17.78
C TRP A 223 1.32 -3.57 17.28
N GLY A 224 1.11 -4.80 17.73
CA GLY A 224 -0.02 -5.63 17.31
C GLY A 224 0.11 -6.28 15.93
N ALA A 225 1.19 -6.06 15.17
CA ALA A 225 1.48 -6.92 14.03
C ALA A 225 2.03 -8.26 14.51
N GLU A 226 1.53 -9.36 13.95
CA GLU A 226 2.19 -10.65 14.08
C GLU A 226 3.63 -10.51 13.54
N VAL A 227 4.61 -10.97 14.34
CA VAL A 227 5.98 -11.13 13.85
C VAL A 227 5.92 -12.22 12.78
N PRO A 228 6.45 -11.99 11.57
CA PRO A 228 6.48 -13.02 10.54
C PRO A 228 7.20 -14.29 11.00
#